data_AF-A0A817RIB0-F1
#
_entry.id   AF-A0A817RIB0-F1
#
_cell.length_a   1.000
_cell.length_b   1.000
_cell.length_c   1.000
_cell.angle_alpha   90.00
_cell.angle_beta   90.00
_cell.angle_gamma   90.00
#
_symmetry.space_group_name_H-M   'P 1'
#
loop_
_entity.id
_entity.type
_entity.pdbx_description
1 polymer ?
#
loop_
_entity_poly.entity_id
_entity_poly.type
_entity_poly.pdbx_seq_one_letter_code
_entity_poly.pdbx_strand_id
1 'polypeptide(L)'
;MPYSFVTCPACERLHRCIFYLDEIHTQGTDFKFPVEFKAAVTLGNRLTKDCFVQACMRMRKLGHGHSLKFWSSYEVHQQIKTLKLKSIDQYQKDNRNDFIKLIDILRWVYENTQQSTWDGLHHWAAQSLSYQRKVSAFRHINWNDNQQEFTNDLIKDLANECSEPEVIQLINMYGASKTMQTLLEIYRNRYEQTSYGIWQEMRDQVLKRLEDYAGKK
;
A
#
# COMPACT_ATOMS: atom_id res chain seq x y z
N MET A 1 -4.94 19.82 -27.98
CA MET A 1 -4.76 18.42 -28.41
C MET A 1 -3.37 17.99 -27.98
N PRO A 2 -3.20 16.99 -27.09
CA PRO A 2 -1.87 16.47 -26.78
C PRO A 2 -1.30 15.78 -28.02
N TYR A 3 -0.13 16.21 -28.46
CA TYR A 3 0.57 15.60 -29.59
C TYR A 3 1.05 14.20 -29.20
N SER A 4 0.77 13.20 -30.04
CA SER A 4 1.25 11.83 -29.81
C SER A 4 2.77 11.78 -29.93
N PHE A 5 3.44 11.14 -28.97
CA PHE A 5 4.90 10.96 -28.96
C PHE A 5 5.42 10.34 -30.27
N VAL A 6 4.61 9.51 -30.93
CA VAL A 6 4.95 8.85 -32.21
C VAL A 6 5.20 9.85 -33.35
N THR A 7 4.61 11.05 -33.27
CA THR A 7 4.78 12.11 -34.29
C THR A 7 5.97 13.04 -34.01
N CYS A 8 6.64 12.87 -32.87
CA CYS A 8 7.77 13.71 -32.48
C CYS A 8 9.08 13.18 -33.12
N PRO A 9 9.95 14.06 -33.66
CA PRO A 9 11.28 13.67 -34.15
C PRO A 9 12.16 12.95 -33.13
N ALA A 10 11.87 13.10 -31.83
CA ALA A 10 12.54 12.37 -30.76
C ALA A 10 12.27 10.85 -30.80
N CYS A 11 11.13 10.42 -31.36
CA CYS A 11 10.76 9.01 -31.48
C CYS A 11 11.76 8.22 -32.34
N GLU A 12 12.35 8.85 -33.35
CA GLU A 12 13.37 8.24 -34.23
C GLU A 12 14.78 8.27 -33.61
N ARG A 13 14.99 9.09 -32.57
CA ARG A 13 16.31 9.39 -31.99
C ARG A 13 16.36 9.13 -30.49
N LEU A 14 15.77 8.01 -30.05
CA LEU A 14 15.72 7.60 -28.64
C LEU A 14 17.12 7.52 -27.99
N HIS A 15 18.17 7.23 -28.77
CA HIS A 15 19.56 7.18 -28.29
C HIS A 15 20.12 8.53 -27.81
N ARG A 16 19.48 9.66 -28.14
CA ARG A 16 19.85 11.00 -27.66
C ARG A 16 18.87 11.56 -26.63
N CYS A 17 17.91 10.76 -26.19
CA CYS A 17 16.85 11.19 -25.29
C CYS A 17 17.11 10.69 -23.88
N ILE A 18 16.74 11.50 -22.90
CA ILE A 18 16.63 11.09 -21.49
C ILE A 18 15.16 10.80 -21.23
N PHE A 19 14.88 9.63 -20.67
CA PHE A 19 13.53 9.22 -20.31
C PHE A 19 13.37 9.36 -18.81
N TYR A 20 12.35 10.10 -18.41
CA TYR A 20 11.88 10.11 -17.04
C TYR A 20 10.57 9.34 -17.00
N LEU A 21 10.58 8.21 -16.30
CA LEU A 21 9.41 7.35 -16.15
C LEU A 21 8.90 7.44 -14.72
N ASP A 22 7.72 8.02 -14.56
CA ASP A 22 7.03 8.11 -13.28
C ASP A 22 5.78 7.20 -13.27
N GLU A 23 5.41 6.70 -12.11
CA GLU A 23 4.36 5.69 -11.92
C GLU A 23 2.99 6.18 -12.41
N ILE A 24 2.62 7.42 -12.09
CA ILE A 24 1.29 7.97 -12.37
C ILE A 24 1.09 8.26 -13.86
N HIS A 25 2.07 8.88 -14.51
CA HIS A 25 1.92 9.43 -15.85
C HIS A 25 2.47 8.55 -16.97
N THR A 26 3.22 7.50 -16.64
CA THR A 26 3.82 6.60 -17.64
C THR A 26 3.30 5.16 -17.55
N GLN A 27 2.19 4.95 -16.85
CA GLN A 27 1.53 3.64 -16.84
C GLN A 27 1.11 3.26 -18.27
N GLY A 28 1.43 2.02 -18.68
CA GLY A 28 1.09 1.51 -20.01
C GLY A 28 1.93 2.03 -21.18
N THR A 29 2.86 2.97 -20.98
CA THR A 29 3.75 3.43 -22.06
C THR A 29 4.84 2.40 -22.35
N ASP A 30 4.97 2.03 -23.63
CA ASP A 30 5.99 1.12 -24.10
C ASP A 30 7.07 1.84 -24.93
N PHE A 31 8.29 1.90 -24.39
CA PHE A 31 9.44 2.45 -25.08
C PHE A 31 10.39 1.34 -25.55
N LYS A 32 10.67 1.32 -26.85
CA LYS A 32 11.70 0.46 -27.44
C LYS A 32 13.08 1.09 -27.24
N PHE A 33 13.66 0.92 -26.06
CA PHE A 33 14.99 1.47 -25.77
C PHE A 33 16.06 0.92 -26.73
N PRO A 34 17.03 1.76 -27.16
CA PRO A 34 18.19 1.33 -27.94
C PRO A 34 19.01 0.24 -27.24
N VAL A 35 19.89 -0.44 -27.98
CA VAL A 35 20.82 -1.42 -27.42
C VAL A 35 21.75 -0.73 -26.42
N GLU A 36 22.15 -1.43 -25.36
CA GLU A 36 23.07 -0.93 -24.31
C GLU A 36 22.53 0.22 -23.43
N PHE A 37 21.23 0.50 -23.48
CA PHE A 37 20.62 1.53 -22.64
C PHE A 37 20.79 1.24 -21.14
N LYS A 38 21.14 2.28 -20.38
CA LYS A 38 21.34 2.21 -18.93
C LYS A 38 20.26 3.06 -18.27
N ALA A 39 19.51 2.46 -17.34
CA ALA A 39 18.53 3.20 -16.55
C ALA A 39 18.96 3.31 -15.09
N ALA A 40 18.56 4.40 -14.46
CA ALA A 40 18.67 4.59 -13.02
C ALA A 40 17.30 4.38 -12.38
N VAL A 41 17.19 3.44 -11.46
CA VAL A 41 15.99 3.17 -10.67
C VAL A 41 16.14 3.92 -9.35
N THR A 42 15.23 4.85 -9.09
CA THR A 42 15.19 5.60 -7.85
C THR A 42 14.42 4.83 -6.77
N LEU A 43 15.06 4.56 -5.64
CA LEU A 43 14.48 3.90 -4.49
C LEU A 43 13.76 4.95 -3.63
N GLY A 44 12.44 4.97 -3.70
CA GLY A 44 11.57 5.81 -2.86
C GLY A 44 11.24 5.15 -1.52
N ASN A 45 10.83 5.94 -0.52
CA ASN A 45 10.41 5.38 0.77
C ASN A 45 9.19 4.45 0.58
N ARG A 46 9.11 3.37 1.36
CA ARG A 46 8.04 2.36 1.30
C ARG A 46 7.87 1.67 -0.06
N LEU A 47 8.91 1.66 -0.91
CA LEU A 47 8.85 0.97 -2.20
C LEU A 47 8.61 -0.54 -1.99
N THR A 48 7.53 -1.05 -2.58
CA THR A 48 7.14 -2.47 -2.53
C THR A 48 7.79 -3.27 -3.65
N LYS A 49 7.78 -4.60 -3.50
CA LYS A 49 8.32 -5.56 -4.46
C LYS A 49 7.71 -5.40 -5.83
N ASP A 50 6.39 -5.26 -5.89
CA ASP A 50 5.69 -5.20 -7.17
C ASP A 50 6.04 -3.90 -7.92
N CYS A 51 6.03 -2.75 -7.25
CA CYS A 51 6.47 -1.48 -7.85
C CYS A 51 7.95 -1.52 -8.27
N PHE A 52 8.84 -2.07 -7.43
CA PHE A 52 10.26 -2.21 -7.75
C PHE A 52 10.50 -3.08 -8.99
N VAL A 53 9.85 -4.25 -9.05
CA VAL A 53 9.96 -5.18 -10.19
C VAL A 53 9.37 -4.54 -11.44
N GLN A 54 8.21 -3.91 -11.35
CA GLN A 54 7.59 -3.22 -12.48
C GLN A 54 8.49 -2.11 -13.04
N ALA A 55 9.12 -1.31 -12.17
CA ALA A 55 10.07 -0.28 -12.58
C ALA A 55 11.28 -0.89 -13.30
N CYS A 56 11.85 -1.98 -12.76
CA CYS A 56 12.97 -2.68 -13.41
C CYS A 56 12.56 -3.32 -14.75
N MET A 57 11.36 -3.89 -14.82
CA MET A 57 10.82 -4.57 -16.02
C MET A 57 10.49 -3.61 -17.16
N ARG A 58 10.45 -2.29 -16.93
CA ARG A 58 10.44 -1.31 -18.03
C ARG A 58 11.65 -1.47 -18.95
N MET A 59 12.78 -1.97 -18.42
CA MET A 59 13.94 -2.38 -19.21
C MET A 59 13.79 -3.82 -19.69
N ARG A 60 13.08 -4.03 -20.81
CA ARG A 60 12.73 -5.38 -21.29
C ARG A 60 13.90 -6.26 -21.73
N LYS A 61 15.06 -5.69 -22.08
CA LYS A 61 16.28 -6.45 -22.43
C LYS A 61 17.31 -6.43 -21.30
N LEU A 62 16.87 -6.42 -20.05
CA LEU A 62 17.75 -6.46 -18.88
C LEU A 62 18.68 -7.69 -18.95
N GLY A 63 19.98 -7.47 -18.82
CA GLY A 63 21.00 -8.53 -18.95
C GLY A 63 21.35 -8.90 -20.41
N HIS A 64 20.59 -8.39 -21.39
CA HIS A 64 20.80 -8.60 -22.82
C HIS A 64 21.06 -7.24 -23.50
N GLY A 65 22.08 -6.54 -23.01
CA GLY A 65 22.46 -5.19 -23.40
C GLY A 65 21.95 -4.12 -22.44
N HIS A 66 20.72 -4.21 -21.93
CA HIS A 66 20.24 -3.20 -20.96
C HIS A 66 20.78 -3.46 -19.56
N SER A 67 21.06 -2.38 -18.83
CA SER A 67 21.55 -2.44 -17.44
C SER A 67 20.87 -1.40 -16.55
N LEU A 68 20.90 -1.66 -15.24
CA LEU A 68 20.28 -0.81 -14.22
C LEU A 68 21.33 -0.33 -13.21
N LYS A 69 21.11 0.88 -12.68
CA LYS A 69 21.76 1.40 -11.47
C LYS A 69 20.69 1.81 -10.47
N PHE A 70 20.95 1.64 -9.19
CA PHE A 70 20.01 2.04 -8.14
C PHE A 70 20.49 3.32 -7.47
N TRP A 71 19.60 4.30 -7.38
CA TRP A 71 19.82 5.57 -6.68
C TRP A 71 18.86 5.66 -5.51
N SER A 72 19.34 6.11 -4.36
CA SER A 72 18.51 6.26 -3.16
C SER A 72 18.76 7.60 -2.50
N SER A 73 17.74 8.13 -1.82
CA SER A 73 17.95 9.23 -0.87
C SER A 73 18.80 8.77 0.32
N TYR A 74 19.31 9.71 1.10
CA TYR A 74 20.05 9.40 2.32
C TYR A 74 19.22 8.58 3.31
N GLU A 75 17.94 8.91 3.48
CA GLU A 75 17.03 8.18 4.38
C GLU A 75 16.90 6.70 3.98
N VAL A 76 16.58 6.42 2.71
CA VAL A 76 16.44 5.05 2.20
C VAL A 76 17.76 4.29 2.31
N HIS A 77 18.89 4.95 2.03
CA HIS A 77 20.21 4.37 2.21
C HIS A 77 20.44 3.92 3.66
N GLN A 78 20.09 4.76 4.65
CA GLN A 78 20.19 4.41 6.07
C GLN A 78 19.25 3.27 6.47
N GLN A 79 18.03 3.23 5.92
CA GLN A 79 17.09 2.13 6.16
C GLN A 79 17.67 0.79 5.68
N ILE A 80 18.19 0.75 4.45
CA ILE A 80 18.83 -0.45 3.88
C ILE A 80 20.04 -0.87 4.73
N LYS A 81 20.90 0.08 5.12
CA LYS A 81 22.08 -0.18 5.96
C LYS A 81 21.68 -0.74 7.33
N THR A 82 20.64 -0.20 7.93
CA THR A 82 20.13 -0.67 9.22
C THR A 82 19.58 -2.09 9.14
N LEU A 83 18.80 -2.42 8.09
CA LEU A 83 18.32 -3.79 7.87
C LEU A 83 19.47 -4.78 7.61
N LYS A 84 20.48 -4.36 6.85
CA LYS A 84 21.70 -5.15 6.63
C LYS A 84 22.38 -5.48 7.96
N LEU A 85 22.54 -4.50 8.85
CA LEU A 85 23.16 -4.69 10.17
C LEU A 85 22.35 -5.60 11.10
N LYS A 86 21.01 -5.55 11.04
CA LYS A 86 20.13 -6.43 11.84
C LYS A 86 20.24 -7.91 11.44
N SER A 87 20.53 -8.17 10.17
CA SER A 87 20.57 -9.51 9.60
C SER A 87 21.90 -10.24 9.74
N ILE A 88 22.93 -9.58 10.27
CA ILE A 88 24.28 -10.13 10.42
C ILE A 88 24.52 -10.42 11.90
N ASP A 89 24.91 -11.66 12.22
CA ASP A 89 25.31 -12.05 13.57
C ASP A 89 26.46 -11.16 14.08
N GLN A 90 26.41 -10.84 15.38
CA GLN A 90 27.32 -9.88 16.04
C GLN A 90 28.82 -10.18 15.80
N TYR A 91 29.17 -11.44 15.51
CA TYR A 91 30.55 -11.90 15.30
C TYR A 91 31.16 -11.58 13.92
N GLN A 92 30.39 -11.09 12.94
CA GLN A 92 30.88 -10.77 11.59
C GLN A 92 30.86 -9.27 11.23
N LYS A 93 30.69 -8.40 12.23
CA LYS A 93 30.50 -6.95 12.05
C LYS A 93 31.76 -6.21 11.56
N ASP A 94 32.95 -6.67 11.91
CA ASP A 94 34.19 -5.89 11.71
C ASP A 94 34.85 -6.00 10.34
N ASN A 95 34.43 -6.93 9.48
CA ASN A 95 35.23 -7.30 8.30
C ASN A 95 34.51 -7.19 6.94
N ARG A 96 33.39 -6.44 6.84
CA ARG A 96 32.68 -6.30 5.56
C ARG A 96 32.59 -4.85 5.08
N ASN A 97 32.92 -4.69 3.79
CA ASN A 97 32.73 -3.48 3.01
C ASN A 97 31.34 -2.85 3.27
N ASP A 98 31.34 -1.55 3.55
CA ASP A 98 30.15 -0.69 3.79
C ASP A 98 29.26 -0.53 2.55
N PHE A 99 29.59 -1.21 1.45
CA PHE A 99 28.88 -1.10 0.19
C PHE A 99 27.54 -1.85 0.22
N ILE A 100 26.48 -1.19 -0.24
CA ILE A 100 25.14 -1.78 -0.41
C ILE A 100 25.14 -2.64 -1.67
N LYS A 101 24.76 -3.91 -1.52
CA LYS A 101 24.59 -4.84 -2.65
C LYS A 101 23.12 -4.93 -3.05
N LEU A 102 22.86 -5.47 -4.24
CA LEU A 102 21.49 -5.71 -4.72
C LEU A 102 20.67 -6.58 -3.73
N ILE A 103 21.29 -7.57 -3.10
CA ILE A 103 20.62 -8.42 -2.10
C ILE A 103 20.11 -7.62 -0.90
N ASP A 104 20.83 -6.58 -0.48
CA ASP A 104 20.43 -5.71 0.63
C ASP A 104 19.21 -4.86 0.24
N ILE A 105 19.19 -4.37 -1.02
CA ILE A 105 18.04 -3.64 -1.58
C ILE A 105 16.82 -4.56 -1.67
N LEU A 106 16.97 -5.77 -2.21
CA LEU A 106 15.87 -6.73 -2.34
C LEU A 106 15.27 -7.10 -0.99
N ARG A 107 16.11 -7.27 0.05
CA ARG A 107 15.64 -7.52 1.42
C ARG A 107 14.83 -6.35 1.96
N TRP A 108 15.30 -5.11 1.78
CA TRP A 108 14.57 -3.92 2.19
C TRP A 108 13.23 -3.77 1.46
N VAL A 109 13.20 -4.02 0.15
CA VAL A 109 11.95 -4.02 -0.64
C VAL A 109 10.97 -5.09 -0.14
N TYR A 110 11.48 -6.27 0.23
CA TYR A 110 10.66 -7.34 0.78
C TYR A 110 10.05 -6.95 2.13
N GLU A 111 10.86 -6.39 3.04
CA GLU A 111 10.40 -5.90 4.34
C GLU A 111 9.29 -4.85 4.19
N ASN A 112 9.47 -3.89 3.27
CA ASN A 112 8.45 -2.89 2.95
C ASN A 112 7.16 -3.52 2.41
N THR A 113 7.28 -4.58 1.61
CA THR A 113 6.12 -5.28 1.04
C THR A 113 5.34 -6.00 2.14
N GLN A 114 6.05 -6.64 3.07
CA GLN A 114 5.42 -7.23 4.25
C GLN A 114 4.69 -6.14 5.03
N GLN A 115 5.37 -5.05 5.40
CA GLN A 115 4.75 -3.96 6.14
C GLN A 115 3.52 -3.38 5.42
N SER A 116 3.60 -3.17 4.10
CA SER A 116 2.47 -2.68 3.30
C SER A 116 1.31 -3.68 3.27
N THR A 117 1.59 -4.99 3.23
CA THR A 117 0.56 -6.03 3.27
C THR A 117 -0.13 -6.04 4.64
N TRP A 118 0.64 -5.89 5.70
CA TRP A 118 0.16 -5.78 7.07
C TRP A 118 -0.71 -4.55 7.30
N ASP A 119 -0.28 -3.38 6.82
CA ASP A 119 -1.09 -2.16 6.86
C ASP A 119 -2.37 -2.32 6.04
N GLY A 120 -2.29 -3.02 4.89
CA GLY A 120 -3.46 -3.39 4.08
C GLY A 120 -4.47 -4.27 4.83
N LEU A 121 -4.00 -5.21 5.66
CA LEU A 121 -4.87 -6.03 6.51
C LEU A 121 -5.63 -5.18 7.54
N HIS A 122 -4.99 -4.16 8.12
CA HIS A 122 -5.65 -3.22 9.01
C HIS A 122 -6.74 -2.43 8.28
N HIS A 123 -6.44 -1.91 7.10
CA HIS A 123 -7.42 -1.19 6.30
C HIS A 123 -8.60 -2.08 5.89
N TRP A 124 -8.34 -3.32 5.49
CA TRP A 124 -9.39 -4.28 5.16
C TRP A 124 -10.30 -4.56 6.36
N ALA A 125 -9.75 -4.78 7.55
CA ALA A 125 -10.53 -4.98 8.76
C ALA A 125 -11.31 -3.72 9.16
N ALA A 126 -10.73 -2.53 9.03
CA ALA A 126 -11.48 -1.29 9.28
C ALA A 126 -12.64 -1.13 8.28
N GLN A 127 -12.39 -1.41 7.00
CA GLN A 127 -13.40 -1.35 5.94
C GLN A 127 -14.53 -2.35 6.14
N SER A 128 -14.27 -3.52 6.75
CA SER A 128 -15.34 -4.49 7.03
C SER A 128 -16.37 -3.93 8.02
N LEU A 129 -15.94 -3.18 9.04
CA LEU A 129 -16.84 -2.51 9.98
C LEU A 129 -17.68 -1.45 9.28
N SER A 130 -17.03 -0.58 8.49
CA SER A 130 -17.70 0.44 7.69
C SER A 130 -18.74 -0.16 6.73
N TYR A 131 -18.39 -1.28 6.09
CA TYR A 131 -19.29 -2.01 5.20
C TYR A 131 -20.49 -2.58 5.95
N GLN A 132 -20.26 -3.27 7.08
CA GLN A 132 -21.34 -3.84 7.90
C GLN A 132 -22.31 -2.78 8.39
N ARG A 133 -21.80 -1.62 8.84
CA ARG A 133 -22.62 -0.48 9.26
C ARG A 133 -23.52 0.02 8.13
N LYS A 134 -22.94 0.25 6.94
CA LYS A 134 -23.71 0.68 5.76
C LYS A 134 -24.76 -0.34 5.35
N VAL A 135 -24.41 -1.64 5.33
CA VAL A 135 -25.36 -2.71 5.00
C VAL A 135 -26.50 -2.80 6.02
N SER A 136 -26.22 -2.62 7.31
CA SER A 136 -27.27 -2.55 8.35
C SER A 136 -28.22 -1.40 8.08
N ALA A 137 -27.68 -0.21 7.80
CA ALA A 137 -28.47 0.97 7.51
C ALA A 137 -29.35 0.80 6.26
N PHE A 138 -28.82 0.19 5.21
CA PHE A 138 -29.58 -0.13 4.01
C PHE A 138 -30.69 -1.16 4.24
N ARG A 139 -30.61 -2.02 5.26
CA ARG A 139 -31.68 -2.98 5.59
C ARG A 139 -32.81 -2.38 6.40
N HIS A 140 -32.52 -1.37 7.21
CA HIS A 140 -33.57 -0.60 7.89
C HIS A 140 -34.50 0.07 6.87
N ILE A 141 -34.02 0.31 5.66
CA ILE A 141 -34.82 0.71 4.51
C ILE A 141 -35.36 -0.55 3.82
N ASN A 142 -36.68 -0.72 3.77
CA ASN A 142 -37.29 -1.87 3.11
C ASN A 142 -37.38 -1.63 1.60
N TRP A 143 -36.28 -1.85 0.88
CA TRP A 143 -36.18 -1.62 -0.58
C TRP A 143 -37.15 -2.45 -1.43
N ASN A 144 -37.79 -3.47 -0.86
CA ASN A 144 -38.71 -4.37 -1.57
C ASN A 144 -40.17 -3.88 -1.58
N ASP A 145 -40.48 -2.80 -0.88
CA ASP A 145 -41.83 -2.24 -0.86
C ASP A 145 -41.95 -1.13 -1.92
N ASN A 146 -42.58 -1.45 -3.05
CA ASN A 146 -42.76 -0.54 -4.19
C ASN A 146 -43.59 0.72 -3.87
N GLN A 147 -44.10 0.86 -2.63
CA GLN A 147 -44.91 1.98 -2.17
C GLN A 147 -44.23 2.87 -1.12
N GLN A 148 -42.96 2.64 -0.75
CA GLN A 148 -42.26 3.57 0.14
C GLN A 148 -41.87 4.85 -0.61
N GLU A 149 -42.56 5.95 -0.31
CA GLU A 149 -42.09 7.29 -0.68
C GLU A 149 -40.81 7.59 0.11
N PHE A 150 -39.69 7.78 -0.60
CA PHE A 150 -38.42 8.19 -0.02
C PHE A 150 -38.57 9.57 0.63
N THR A 151 -38.89 9.59 1.91
CA THR A 151 -39.08 10.82 2.68
C THR A 151 -37.71 11.41 3.02
N ASN A 152 -37.61 12.74 3.04
CA ASN A 152 -36.37 13.44 3.42
C ASN A 152 -35.83 13.00 4.79
N ASP A 153 -36.70 12.62 5.73
CA ASP A 153 -36.29 12.17 7.06
C ASP A 153 -35.69 10.77 7.05
N LEU A 154 -36.17 9.87 6.18
CA LEU A 154 -35.59 8.54 5.99
C LEU A 154 -34.19 8.61 5.36
N ILE A 155 -33.97 9.59 4.47
CA ILE A 155 -32.64 9.89 3.90
C ILE A 155 -31.70 10.48 4.98
N LYS A 156 -32.21 11.32 5.88
CA LYS A 156 -31.42 11.84 7.02
C LYS A 156 -31.06 10.72 7.99
N ASP A 157 -31.98 9.81 8.28
CA ASP A 157 -31.73 8.68 9.16
C ASP A 157 -30.66 7.74 8.56
N LEU A 158 -30.76 7.42 7.26
CA LEU A 158 -29.72 6.69 6.54
C LEU A 158 -28.37 7.40 6.59
N ALA A 159 -28.36 8.72 6.38
CA ALA A 159 -27.16 9.52 6.43
C ALA A 159 -26.53 9.50 7.83
N ASN A 160 -27.34 9.61 8.89
CA ASN A 160 -26.88 9.52 10.27
C ASN A 160 -26.30 8.13 10.60
N GLU A 161 -26.97 7.07 10.13
CA GLU A 161 -26.50 5.70 10.32
C GLU A 161 -25.24 5.38 9.50
N CYS A 162 -25.08 5.93 8.30
CA CYS A 162 -23.89 5.74 7.47
C CYS A 162 -22.75 6.72 7.78
N SER A 163 -23.02 7.80 8.53
CA SER A 163 -22.05 8.85 8.85
C SER A 163 -20.92 8.32 9.74
N GLU A 164 -19.71 8.31 9.21
CA GLU A 164 -18.51 8.09 10.02
C GLU A 164 -18.08 9.42 10.66
N PRO A 165 -17.58 9.40 11.91
CA PRO A 165 -17.03 10.60 12.51
C PRO A 165 -15.85 11.10 11.68
N GLU A 166 -15.99 12.27 11.04
CA GLU A 166 -14.93 12.90 10.24
C GLU A 166 -13.71 13.26 11.08
N VAL A 167 -13.94 13.55 12.37
CA VAL A 167 -12.92 13.88 13.34
C VAL A 167 -12.93 12.82 14.44
N ILE A 168 -11.92 11.96 14.41
CA ILE A 168 -11.66 10.97 15.46
C ILE A 168 -10.49 11.50 16.29
N GLN A 169 -10.68 11.62 17.61
CA GLN A 169 -9.56 11.93 18.48
C GLN A 169 -8.50 10.82 18.39
N LEU A 170 -7.23 11.19 18.28
CA LEU A 170 -6.10 10.24 18.25
C LEU A 170 -6.17 9.24 19.41
N ILE A 171 -6.63 9.69 20.58
CA ILE A 171 -6.80 8.85 21.77
C ILE A 171 -7.87 7.75 21.61
N ASN A 172 -8.91 8.00 20.81
CA ASN A 172 -9.94 7.02 20.49
C ASN A 172 -9.47 6.06 19.39
N MET A 173 -8.54 6.51 18.53
CA MET A 173 -7.98 5.70 17.46
C MET A 173 -6.81 4.81 17.92
N TYR A 174 -6.01 5.30 18.89
CA TYR A 174 -4.76 4.67 19.36
C TYR A 174 -4.75 4.32 20.86
N GLY A 175 -5.76 4.72 21.63
CA GLY A 175 -5.84 4.53 23.09
C GLY A 175 -5.24 5.69 23.91
N ALA A 176 -5.55 5.71 25.22
CA ALA A 176 -5.05 6.70 26.20
C ALA A 176 -3.54 6.62 26.48
N SER A 177 -2.89 5.54 26.04
CA SER A 177 -1.46 5.33 26.09
C SER A 177 -1.04 4.71 24.76
N LYS A 178 0.23 4.85 24.35
CA LYS A 178 0.86 3.94 23.37
C LYS A 178 0.99 2.53 23.99
N THR A 179 -0.10 1.99 24.51
CA THR A 179 -0.21 0.57 24.79
C THR A 179 -0.15 -0.13 23.45
N MET A 180 0.75 -1.09 23.36
CA MET A 180 0.95 -1.99 22.22
C MET A 180 -0.32 -2.84 22.05
N GLN A 181 -1.39 -2.21 21.54
CA GLN A 181 -2.65 -2.87 21.29
C GLN A 181 -2.53 -3.67 20.00
N THR A 182 -2.93 -4.93 20.07
CA THR A 182 -2.98 -5.76 18.87
C THR A 182 -4.03 -5.21 17.90
N LEU A 183 -3.82 -5.41 16.59
CA LEU A 183 -4.80 -5.02 15.58
C LEU A 183 -6.21 -5.59 15.89
N LEU A 184 -6.23 -6.78 16.48
CA LEU A 184 -7.42 -7.46 16.96
C LEU A 184 -8.13 -6.71 18.10
N GLU A 185 -7.40 -6.17 19.08
CA GLU A 185 -7.98 -5.33 20.14
C GLU A 185 -8.59 -4.04 19.58
N ILE A 186 -7.88 -3.38 18.66
CA ILE A 186 -8.39 -2.17 18.00
C ILE A 186 -9.69 -2.48 17.25
N TYR A 187 -9.73 -3.59 16.53
CA TYR A 187 -10.93 -4.04 15.83
C TYR A 187 -12.08 -4.36 16.80
N ARG A 188 -11.82 -5.06 17.90
CA ARG A 188 -12.82 -5.39 18.94
C ARG A 188 -13.40 -4.13 19.57
N ASN A 189 -12.57 -3.17 19.96
CA ASN A 189 -13.01 -1.92 20.57
C ASN A 189 -13.91 -1.10 19.62
N ARG A 190 -13.54 -1.04 18.32
CA ARG A 190 -14.38 -0.36 17.31
C ARG A 190 -15.69 -1.08 17.06
N TYR A 191 -15.66 -2.42 17.07
CA TYR A 191 -16.87 -3.22 16.95
C TYR A 191 -17.82 -2.97 18.13
N GLU A 192 -17.32 -2.95 19.37
CA GLU A 192 -18.13 -2.71 20.58
C GLU A 192 -18.78 -1.33 20.60
N GLN A 193 -18.13 -0.33 20.01
CA GLN A 193 -18.70 1.01 19.83
C GLN A 193 -19.78 1.07 18.74
N THR A 194 -19.88 0.04 17.88
CA THR A 194 -20.86 -0.01 16.79
C THR A 194 -22.10 -0.79 17.25
N SER A 195 -23.10 -0.10 17.82
CA SER A 195 -24.28 -0.70 18.47
C SER A 195 -25.34 -1.37 17.55
N TYR A 196 -25.06 -1.59 16.26
CA TYR A 196 -26.07 -2.08 15.32
C TYR A 196 -25.92 -3.57 15.01
N GLY A 197 -27.01 -4.21 14.54
CA GLY A 197 -27.13 -5.66 14.28
C GLY A 197 -26.18 -6.17 13.20
N ILE A 198 -24.91 -6.30 13.57
CA ILE A 198 -23.82 -6.66 12.68
C ILE A 198 -23.79 -8.18 12.46
N TRP A 199 -23.43 -8.58 11.22
CA TRP A 199 -23.20 -9.96 10.82
C TRP A 199 -22.12 -10.63 11.68
N GLN A 200 -22.55 -11.51 12.59
CA GLN A 200 -21.63 -12.27 13.44
C GLN A 200 -20.70 -13.16 12.60
N GLU A 201 -21.19 -13.77 11.52
CA GLU A 201 -20.35 -14.59 10.62
C GLU A 201 -19.19 -13.80 10.01
N MET A 202 -19.44 -12.58 9.53
CA MET A 202 -18.41 -11.75 8.92
C MET A 202 -17.43 -11.23 9.97
N ARG A 203 -17.91 -10.93 11.19
CA ARG A 203 -17.06 -10.62 12.34
C ARG A 203 -16.12 -11.79 12.66
N ASP A 204 -16.65 -13.00 12.75
CA ASP A 204 -15.86 -14.18 13.11
C ASP A 204 -14.83 -14.52 12.04
N GLN A 205 -15.15 -14.34 10.76
CA GLN A 205 -14.19 -14.50 9.66
C GLN A 205 -13.07 -13.45 9.72
N VAL A 206 -13.39 -12.18 10.01
CA VAL A 206 -12.40 -11.12 10.16
C VAL A 206 -11.52 -11.38 11.37
N LEU A 207 -12.11 -11.71 12.53
CA LEU A 207 -11.38 -12.04 13.75
C LEU A 207 -10.45 -13.23 13.55
N LYS A 208 -10.92 -14.31 12.91
CA LYS A 208 -10.10 -15.47 12.60
C LYS A 208 -8.89 -15.10 11.74
N ARG A 209 -9.10 -14.30 10.68
CA ARG A 209 -7.97 -13.82 9.85
C ARG A 209 -7.02 -12.90 10.62
N LEU A 210 -7.54 -12.09 11.53
CA LEU A 210 -6.69 -11.28 12.40
C LEU A 210 -5.95 -12.15 13.43
N GLU A 211 -6.51 -13.26 13.90
CA GLU A 211 -5.78 -14.18 14.78
C GLU A 211 -4.69 -14.95 14.01
N ASP A 212 -4.99 -15.40 12.79
CA ASP A 212 -4.07 -16.15 11.95
C ASP A 212 -2.91 -15.28 11.44
N TYR A 213 -3.18 -14.01 11.12
CA TYR A 213 -2.22 -13.14 10.43
C TYR A 213 -1.85 -11.89 11.20
N ALA A 214 -2.65 -11.41 12.16
CA ALA A 214 -2.31 -10.25 12.97
C ALA A 214 -1.47 -10.65 14.19
N GLY A 215 -0.23 -11.06 13.93
CA GLY A 215 0.82 -11.13 14.94
C GLY A 215 0.96 -9.85 15.77
N LYS A 216 1.69 -9.95 16.89
CA LYS A 216 1.88 -8.83 17.81
C LYS A 216 2.77 -7.76 17.17
N LYS A 217 2.24 -6.55 17.01
CA LYS A 217 3.02 -5.36 16.63
C LYS A 217 3.85 -4.89 17.81
#